data_AF-W9VKB6-F1
#
_entry.id   AF-W9VKB6-F1
#
_cell.length_a   1.000
_cell.length_b   1.000
_cell.length_c   1.000
_cell.angle_alpha   90.00
_cell.angle_beta   90.00
_cell.angle_gamma   90.00
#
_symmetry.space_group_name_H-M   'P 1'
#
loop_
_entity.id
_entity.type
_entity.pdbx_description
1 polymer ?
#
loop_
_entity_poly.entity_id
_entity_poly.type
_entity_poly.pdbx_seq_one_letter_code
_entity_poly.pdbx_strand_id
1 'polypeptide(L)'
;MDLRQHYLDYISAINDGCRPGALDPFVHEGVVHNDSQPLSVADYANNITEAQASFSELRFNVEMIVAEPELDGDKEGDGNLAVRIKLAFRQRPGQEETFCEHVFYRFEAGKIRRVWSMLDGAGSKWAEARANARK
;
A
#
# COMPACT_ATOMS: atom_id res chain seq x y z
N MET A 1 15.01 -8.99 10.77
CA MET A 1 14.62 -8.93 9.34
C MET A 1 14.60 -7.47 8.94
N ASP A 2 15.23 -7.05 7.83
CA ASP A 2 15.14 -5.64 7.43
C ASP A 2 13.73 -5.28 6.91
N LEU A 3 12.90 -4.68 7.78
CA LEU A 3 11.53 -4.26 7.45
C LEU A 3 11.49 -3.26 6.29
N ARG A 4 12.51 -2.40 6.16
CA ARG A 4 12.55 -1.42 5.07
C ARG A 4 12.73 -2.12 3.74
N GLN A 5 13.72 -3.02 3.64
CA GLN A 5 13.95 -3.75 2.41
C GLN A 5 12.73 -4.64 2.08
N HIS A 6 12.19 -5.34 3.08
CA HIS A 6 11.01 -6.18 2.90
C HIS A 6 9.79 -5.39 2.38
N TYR A 7 9.60 -4.16 2.87
CA TYR A 7 8.54 -3.28 2.37
C TYR A 7 8.79 -2.80 0.93
N LEU A 8 10.04 -2.53 0.54
CA LEU A 8 10.36 -2.16 -0.83
C LEU A 8 10.11 -3.31 -1.81
N ASP A 9 10.39 -4.55 -1.40
CA ASP A 9 10.08 -5.75 -2.18
C ASP A 9 8.56 -5.94 -2.35
N TYR A 10 7.77 -5.67 -1.29
CA TYR A 10 6.31 -5.61 -1.35
C TYR A 10 5.81 -4.57 -2.37
N ILE A 11 6.37 -3.35 -2.37
CA ILE A 11 6.01 -2.31 -3.36
C ILE A 11 6.42 -2.72 -4.78
N SER A 12 7.55 -3.40 -4.95
CA SER A 12 7.93 -3.95 -6.26
C SER A 12 6.89 -4.94 -6.76
N ALA A 13 6.44 -5.87 -5.92
CA ALA A 13 5.39 -6.84 -6.27
C ALA A 13 4.07 -6.16 -6.66
N ILE A 14 3.72 -5.04 -5.99
CA ILE A 14 2.57 -4.23 -6.38
C ILE A 14 2.76 -3.60 -7.75
N ASN A 15 3.88 -2.94 -8.00
CA ASN A 15 4.15 -2.25 -9.26
C ASN A 15 4.22 -3.22 -10.46
N ASP A 16 4.58 -4.48 -10.21
CA ASP A 16 4.57 -5.57 -11.18
C ASP A 16 3.18 -6.20 -11.43
N GLY A 17 2.14 -5.63 -10.81
CA GLY A 17 0.73 -5.93 -11.10
C GLY A 17 0.08 -6.99 -10.23
N CYS A 18 0.62 -7.27 -9.02
CA CYS A 18 0.00 -8.15 -8.03
C CYS A 18 -0.48 -9.50 -8.61
N ARG A 19 0.42 -10.24 -9.28
CA ARG A 19 0.08 -11.58 -9.80
C ARG A 19 -0.49 -12.46 -8.68
N PRO A 20 -1.33 -13.47 -8.98
CA PRO A 20 -1.87 -14.36 -7.94
C PRO A 20 -0.77 -14.92 -7.03
N GLY A 21 -0.91 -14.74 -5.72
CA GLY A 21 0.06 -15.17 -4.70
C GLY A 21 1.29 -14.27 -4.52
N ALA A 22 1.45 -13.20 -5.31
CA ALA A 22 2.61 -12.31 -5.22
C ALA A 22 2.70 -11.57 -3.88
N LEU A 23 1.57 -11.40 -3.18
CA LEU A 23 1.52 -10.72 -1.88
C LEU A 23 1.61 -11.67 -0.68
N ASP A 24 1.55 -12.98 -0.88
CA ASP A 24 1.58 -13.98 0.20
C ASP A 24 2.83 -13.88 1.10
N PRO A 25 4.03 -13.54 0.60
CA PRO A 25 5.20 -13.35 1.44
C PRO A 25 5.11 -12.12 2.35
N PHE A 26 4.31 -11.12 1.96
CA PHE A 26 4.34 -9.77 2.54
C PHE A 26 3.12 -9.44 3.38
N VAL A 27 1.97 -10.06 3.13
CA VAL A 27 0.68 -9.71 3.73
C VAL A 27 0.16 -10.85 4.58
N HIS A 28 -0.29 -10.52 5.79
CA HIS A 28 -0.84 -11.49 6.72
C HIS A 28 -2.26 -11.88 6.32
N GLU A 29 -2.63 -13.15 6.51
CA GLU A 29 -4.01 -13.61 6.32
C GLU A 29 -4.93 -12.94 7.34
N GLY A 30 -5.98 -12.25 6.90
CA GLY A 30 -6.79 -11.41 7.77
C GLY A 30 -6.23 -10.00 8.00
N VAL A 31 -5.42 -9.47 7.06
CA VAL A 31 -4.95 -8.08 7.08
C VAL A 31 -6.12 -7.11 7.23
N VAL A 32 -5.95 -6.06 8.03
CA VAL A 32 -6.96 -5.01 8.19
C VAL A 32 -6.46 -3.72 7.54
N HIS A 33 -7.24 -3.20 6.59
CA HIS A 33 -6.97 -1.94 5.92
C HIS A 33 -7.92 -0.86 6.44
N ASN A 34 -7.38 0.15 7.12
CA ASN A 34 -8.12 1.16 7.88
C ASN A 34 -9.08 0.49 8.88
N ASP A 35 -10.38 0.71 8.69
CA ASP A 35 -11.47 0.18 9.52
C ASP A 35 -12.23 -0.96 8.83
N SER A 36 -11.64 -1.59 7.82
CA SER A 36 -12.25 -2.74 7.13
C SER A 36 -12.40 -3.95 8.06
N GLN A 37 -13.26 -4.88 7.67
CA GLN A 37 -13.16 -6.24 8.18
C GLN A 37 -11.81 -6.86 7.75
N PRO A 38 -11.29 -7.86 8.50
CA PRO A 38 -10.12 -8.64 8.08
C PRO A 38 -10.30 -9.19 6.65
N LEU A 39 -9.29 -9.00 5.82
CA LEU A 39 -9.28 -9.41 4.41
C LEU A 39 -8.37 -10.62 4.22
N SER A 40 -8.72 -11.50 3.29
CA SER A 40 -7.75 -12.47 2.77
C SER A 40 -6.64 -11.74 2.01
N VAL A 41 -5.48 -12.38 1.83
CA VAL A 41 -4.41 -11.80 0.99
C VAL A 41 -4.91 -11.54 -0.44
N ALA A 42 -5.75 -12.43 -0.97
CA ALA A 42 -6.33 -12.28 -2.30
C ALA A 42 -7.26 -11.06 -2.41
N ASP A 43 -8.13 -10.83 -1.42
CA ASP A 43 -9.03 -9.68 -1.42
C ASP A 43 -8.25 -8.36 -1.28
N TYR A 44 -7.20 -8.36 -0.47
CA TYR A 44 -6.31 -7.22 -0.35
C TYR A 44 -5.58 -6.92 -1.67
N ALA A 45 -5.07 -7.95 -2.36
CA ALA A 45 -4.47 -7.82 -3.68
C ALA A 45 -5.47 -7.30 -4.72
N ASN A 46 -6.71 -7.80 -4.70
CA ASN A 46 -7.77 -7.36 -5.61
C ASN A 46 -8.08 -5.87 -5.44
N ASN A 47 -8.14 -5.36 -4.20
CA ASN A 47 -8.35 -3.93 -3.95
C ASN A 47 -7.26 -3.06 -4.61
N ILE A 48 -6.00 -3.51 -4.53
CA ILE A 48 -4.85 -2.82 -5.16
C ILE A 48 -4.96 -2.88 -6.68
N THR A 49 -5.22 -4.07 -7.24
CA THR A 49 -5.33 -4.28 -8.69
C THR A 49 -6.49 -3.49 -9.29
N GLU A 50 -7.64 -3.40 -8.60
CA GLU A 50 -8.76 -2.55 -9.01
C GLU A 50 -8.39 -1.06 -9.00
N ALA A 51 -7.56 -0.63 -8.04
CA ALA A 51 -7.05 0.73 -8.02
C ALA A 51 -6.11 0.99 -9.21
N GLN A 52 -5.18 0.08 -9.51
CA GLN A 52 -4.30 0.16 -10.68
C GLN A 52 -5.07 0.11 -12.00
N ALA A 53 -6.11 -0.71 -12.13
CA ALA A 53 -6.93 -0.78 -13.33
C ALA A 53 -7.73 0.50 -13.58
N SER A 54 -8.02 1.27 -12.53
CA SER A 54 -8.76 2.54 -12.65
C SER A 54 -7.89 3.68 -13.18
N PHE A 55 -6.56 3.53 -13.22
CA PHE A 55 -5.64 4.57 -13.69
C PHE A 55 -4.60 3.96 -14.61
N SER A 56 -4.55 4.43 -15.86
CA SER A 56 -3.45 4.08 -16.73
C SER A 56 -2.13 4.50 -16.08
N GLU A 57 -1.25 3.51 -15.92
CA GLU A 57 0.12 3.66 -15.43
C GLU A 57 0.25 4.06 -13.94
N LEU A 58 -0.71 3.70 -13.08
CA LEU A 58 -0.54 3.91 -11.63
C LEU A 58 0.74 3.23 -11.12
N ARG A 59 1.63 4.04 -10.53
CA ARG A 59 2.87 3.57 -9.90
C ARG A 59 2.95 4.06 -8.46
N PHE A 60 3.32 3.15 -7.58
CA PHE A 60 3.60 3.42 -6.17
C PHE A 60 5.09 3.77 -6.05
N ASN A 61 5.39 5.05 -5.87
CA ASN A 61 6.76 5.54 -5.71
C ASN A 61 6.99 5.91 -4.24
N VAL A 62 7.82 5.14 -3.55
CA VAL A 62 8.13 5.41 -2.14
C VAL A 62 9.05 6.63 -2.05
N GLU A 63 8.59 7.69 -1.38
CA GLU A 63 9.39 8.91 -1.16
C GLU A 63 10.11 8.89 0.20
N MET A 64 9.50 8.26 1.21
CA MET A 64 10.03 8.23 2.57
C MET A 64 9.59 6.96 3.29
N ILE A 65 10.52 6.33 4.02
CA ILE A 65 10.25 5.24 4.96
C ILE A 65 10.90 5.57 6.31
N VAL A 66 10.07 5.64 7.35
CA VAL A 66 10.49 5.64 8.75
C VAL A 66 10.18 4.25 9.31
N ALA A 67 11.22 3.54 9.73
CA ALA A 67 11.10 2.26 10.41
C ALA A 67 11.35 2.45 11.90
N GLU A 68 10.55 1.83 12.75
CA GLU A 68 10.92 1.70 14.16
C GLU A 68 12.24 0.92 14.30
N PRO A 69 13.09 1.29 15.27
CA PRO A 69 14.30 0.52 15.54
C PRO A 69 13.94 -0.86 16.07
N GLU A 70 14.65 -1.91 15.63
CA GLU A 70 14.57 -3.23 16.26
C GLU A 70 15.12 -3.10 17.70
N LEU A 71 14.32 -3.48 18.70
CA LEU A 71 14.72 -3.47 20.11
C LEU A 71 15.04 -4.89 20.59
N ASP A 72 15.90 -4.98 21.61
CA ASP A 72 16.23 -6.25 22.26
C ASP A 72 14.96 -6.91 22.83
N GLY A 73 14.63 -8.11 22.34
CA GLY A 73 13.46 -8.87 22.77
C GLY A 73 12.24 -8.79 21.85
N ASP A 74 12.30 -7.98 20.79
CA ASP A 74 11.28 -8.02 19.73
C ASP A 74 11.30 -9.38 19.01
N LYS A 75 10.11 -9.86 18.64
CA LYS A 75 10.02 -11.03 17.77
C LYS A 75 10.48 -10.65 16.37
N GLU A 76 11.22 -11.55 15.73
CA GLU A 76 11.71 -11.32 14.38
C GLU A 76 10.56 -10.99 13.41
N GLY A 77 10.68 -9.84 12.74
CA GLY A 77 9.70 -9.38 11.75
C GLY A 77 8.48 -8.68 12.34
N ASP A 78 8.39 -8.50 13.66
CA ASP A 78 7.44 -7.57 14.26
C ASP A 78 7.98 -6.13 14.18
N GLY A 79 7.11 -5.14 14.02
CA GLY A 79 7.49 -3.74 14.04
C GLY A 79 6.51 -2.83 13.32
N ASN A 80 6.82 -1.53 13.26
CA ASN A 80 6.00 -0.56 12.57
C ASN A 80 6.79 0.24 11.52
N LEU A 81 6.13 0.58 10.42
CA LEU A 81 6.63 1.52 9.41
C LEU A 81 5.67 2.69 9.25
N ALA A 82 6.20 3.88 8.99
CA ALA A 82 5.47 5.00 8.43
C ALA A 82 6.07 5.36 7.08
N VAL A 83 5.22 5.45 6.05
CA VAL A 83 5.64 5.59 4.66
C VAL A 83 4.88 6.72 4.00
N ARG A 84 5.60 7.51 3.20
CA ARG A 84 5.00 8.43 2.23
C ARG A 84 5.20 7.86 0.84
N ILE A 85 4.09 7.63 0.15
CA ILE A 85 4.06 7.11 -1.22
C ILE A 85 3.52 8.22 -2.12
N LYS A 86 4.23 8.51 -3.20
CA LYS A 86 3.72 9.31 -4.31
C LYS A 86 3.09 8.38 -5.34
N LEU A 87 1.81 8.59 -5.59
CA LEU A 87 1.05 7.89 -6.62
C LEU A 87 0.98 8.80 -7.84
N ALA A 88 1.55 8.34 -8.95
CA ALA A 88 1.53 9.03 -10.22
C ALA A 88 0.61 8.30 -11.20
N PHE A 89 -0.20 9.05 -11.94
CA PHE A 89 -1.08 8.52 -12.97
C PHE A 89 -1.30 9.53 -14.09
N ARG A 90 -1.85 9.08 -15.22
CA ARG A 90 -2.19 9.96 -16.35
C ARG A 90 -3.67 9.87 -16.68
N GLN A 91 -4.37 11.00 -16.60
CA GLN A 91 -5.76 11.10 -17.09
C GLN A 91 -5.82 11.39 -18.60
N ARG A 92 -4.83 12.14 -19.11
CA ARG A 92 -4.70 12.55 -20.51
C ARG A 92 -3.27 12.34 -20.99
N PRO A 93 -3.05 12.04 -22.28
CA PRO A 93 -1.69 11.97 -22.84
C PRO A 93 -0.90 13.24 -22.53
N GLY A 94 0.30 13.08 -21.96
CA GLY A 94 1.21 14.19 -21.66
C GLY A 94 0.93 14.97 -20.37
N GLN A 95 -0.13 14.64 -19.60
CA GLN A 95 -0.40 15.26 -18.31
C GLN A 95 -0.35 14.21 -17.19
N GLU A 96 0.74 14.24 -16.41
CA GLU A 96 0.90 13.44 -15.20
C GLU A 96 0.26 14.15 -14.01
N GLU A 97 -0.62 13.45 -13.31
CA GLU A 97 -1.21 13.88 -12.05
C GLU A 97 -0.63 13.04 -10.92
N THR A 98 -0.42 13.68 -9.77
CA THR A 98 0.19 13.02 -8.63
C THR A 98 -0.51 13.41 -7.34
N PHE A 99 -0.74 12.45 -6.47
CA PHE A 99 -1.12 12.68 -5.07
C PHE A 99 -0.23 11.83 -4.18
N CYS A 100 -0.24 12.14 -2.89
CA CYS A 100 0.50 11.39 -1.90
C CYS A 100 -0.42 10.62 -0.97
N GLU A 101 0.00 9.43 -0.62
CA GLU A 101 -0.58 8.59 0.41
C GLU A 101 0.40 8.48 1.57
N HIS A 102 -0.10 8.68 2.79
CA HIS A 102 0.65 8.54 4.03
C HIS A 102 0.12 7.31 4.73
N VAL A 103 0.99 6.31 4.90
CA VAL A 103 0.58 4.98 5.35
C VAL A 103 1.40 4.57 6.55
N PHE A 104 0.72 4.10 7.58
CA PHE A 104 1.32 3.39 8.71
C PHE A 104 1.05 1.91 8.57
N TYR A 105 2.07 1.09 8.81
CA TYR A 105 2.00 -0.37 8.75
C TYR A 105 2.38 -0.97 10.10
N ARG A 106 1.61 -1.96 10.54
CA ARG A 106 1.99 -2.89 11.60
C ARG A 106 2.39 -4.22 10.96
N PHE A 107 3.58 -4.70 11.30
CA PHE A 107 4.06 -6.02 10.95
C PHE A 107 3.90 -6.99 12.13
N GLU A 108 3.56 -8.23 11.81
CA GLU A 108 3.53 -9.37 12.72
C GLU A 108 4.13 -10.58 12.00
N ALA A 109 5.14 -11.20 12.61
CA ALA A 109 5.88 -12.33 12.05
C ALA A 109 6.35 -12.09 10.60
N GLY A 110 6.84 -10.88 10.32
CA GLY A 110 7.37 -10.49 9.03
C GLY A 110 6.31 -10.13 7.99
N LYS A 111 5.01 -10.07 8.34
CA LYS A 111 3.94 -9.76 7.40
C LYS A 111 3.12 -8.55 7.83
N ILE A 112 2.63 -7.79 6.85
CA ILE A 112 1.73 -6.66 7.05
C ILE A 112 0.41 -7.19 7.63
N ARG A 113 0.16 -6.87 8.89
CA ARG A 113 -1.05 -7.26 9.64
C ARG A 113 -2.10 -6.17 9.65
N ARG A 114 -1.67 -4.91 9.66
CA ARG A 114 -2.57 -3.75 9.70
C ARG A 114 -1.99 -2.58 8.90
N VAL A 115 -2.87 -1.88 8.22
CA VAL A 115 -2.56 -0.73 7.37
C VAL A 115 -3.47 0.42 7.77
N TRP A 116 -2.91 1.59 8.05
CA TRP A 116 -3.66 2.84 8.19
C TRP A 116 -3.17 3.80 7.13
N SER A 117 -4.03 4.10 6.16
CA SER A 117 -3.74 4.93 5.01
C SER A 117 -4.58 6.20 5.01
N MET A 118 -3.94 7.31 4.65
CA MET A 118 -4.58 8.60 4.42
C MET A 118 -4.05 9.19 3.11
N LEU A 119 -4.97 9.68 2.28
CA LEU A 119 -4.64 10.44 1.09
C LEU A 119 -4.47 11.93 1.44
N ASP A 120 -3.57 12.61 0.75
CA ASP A 120 -3.51 14.06 0.80
C ASP A 120 -4.75 14.71 0.16
N GLY A 121 -4.87 16.04 0.26
CA GLY A 121 -6.04 16.75 -0.27
C GLY A 121 -6.24 16.62 -1.79
N ALA A 122 -5.20 16.31 -2.56
CA ALA A 122 -5.35 16.01 -3.99
C ALA A 122 -5.94 14.60 -4.17
N GLY A 123 -5.45 13.62 -3.41
CA GLY A 123 -5.98 12.27 -3.38
C GLY A 123 -7.41 12.18 -2.83
N SER A 124 -7.81 13.00 -1.87
CA SER A 124 -9.20 13.03 -1.38
C SER A 124 -10.19 13.47 -2.46
N LYS A 125 -9.88 14.55 -3.18
CA LYS A 125 -10.71 15.03 -4.31
C LYS A 125 -10.82 13.98 -5.41
N TRP A 126 -9.73 13.24 -5.62
CA TRP A 126 -9.69 12.12 -6.53
C TRP A 126 -10.63 10.97 -6.10
N ALA A 127 -10.55 10.56 -4.83
CA ALA A 127 -11.37 9.48 -4.30
C ALA A 127 -12.88 9.81 -4.40
N GLU A 128 -13.23 11.07 -4.12
CA GLU A 128 -14.59 11.60 -4.29
C GLU A 128 -15.06 11.54 -5.75
N ALA A 129 -14.22 11.95 -6.71
CA ALA A 129 -14.55 11.89 -8.13
C ALA A 129 -14.82 10.44 -8.59
N ARG A 130 -14.01 9.48 -8.13
CA ARG A 130 -14.20 8.04 -8.41
C ARG A 130 -15.49 7.50 -7.82
N ALA A 131 -15.81 7.86 -6.57
CA ALA A 131 -17.03 7.42 -5.91
C ALA A 131 -18.29 7.94 -6.62
N ASN A 132 -18.24 9.17 -7.15
CA ASN A 132 -19.33 9.77 -7.90
C ASN A 132 -19.50 9.17 -9.31
N ALA A 133 -18.41 8.76 -9.96
CA ALA A 133 -18.47 8.11 -11.28
C ALA A 133 -18.99 6.66 -11.25
N ARG A 134 -19.02 6.01 -10.08
CA ARG A 134 -19.55 4.65 -9.87
C ARG A 134 -21.04 4.63 -9.48
N LYS A 135 -21.68 5.79 -9.32
CA LYS A 135 -23.13 5.94 -9.08
C LYS A 135 -23.85 6.19 -10.40
#